data_AF-A0A3T0LWS3-F1
#
_entry.id   AF-A0A3T0LWS3-F1
#
_cell.length_a   1.000
_cell.length_b   1.000
_cell.length_c   1.000
_cell.angle_alpha   90.00
_cell.angle_beta   90.00
_cell.angle_gamma   90.00
#
_symmetry.space_group_name_H-M   'P 1'
#
loop_
_entity.id
_entity.type
_entity.pdbx_description
1 polymer ?
#
loop_
_entity_poly.entity_id
_entity_poly.type
_entity_poly.pdbx_seq_one_letter_code
_entity_poly.pdbx_strand_id
1 'polypeptide(L)'
;MNNHEHDHSHCEEHHHHHHCDETEEGLYGELNEVPAVFSYTESFELKKEAKADKLQESFVHWIESLRKWSIENKHFIGHIKIFVKDEKDFNLWVATTGKKINLKTFSENNDYDIKNITVNMTAIVFGTDEETLKSVVLKKLDEELLCYMN
;
A
#
# COMPACT_ATOMS: atom_id res chain seq x y z
N MET A 1 61.45 15.84 37.42
CA MET A 1 61.69 16.60 36.18
C MET A 1 61.30 15.69 35.04
N ASN A 2 60.28 16.10 34.29
CA ASN A 2 59.75 15.41 33.12
C ASN A 2 60.81 15.31 32.01
N ASN A 3 60.79 14.22 31.23
CA ASN A 3 60.59 14.24 29.77
C ASN A 3 60.68 12.82 29.18
N HIS A 4 59.69 12.51 28.32
CA HIS A 4 59.74 11.77 27.03
C HIS A 4 60.45 10.38 27.00
N GLU A 5 59.95 9.31 26.37
CA GLU A 5 59.06 9.22 25.21
C GLU A 5 58.80 7.75 24.82
N HIS A 6 57.80 7.55 23.95
CA HIS A 6 57.59 6.43 23.02
C HIS A 6 57.20 5.05 23.61
N ASP A 7 55.90 4.78 23.62
CA ASP A 7 55.37 3.41 23.63
C ASP A 7 54.54 3.15 22.35
N HIS A 8 54.52 1.88 21.98
CA HIS A 8 54.43 1.32 20.65
C HIS A 8 53.02 1.33 20.05
N SER A 9 53.00 1.55 18.75
CA SER A 9 51.94 1.16 17.82
C SER A 9 51.59 -0.33 17.94
N HIS A 10 50.30 -0.66 18.09
CA HIS A 10 49.67 -1.76 17.38
C HIS A 10 48.13 -1.63 17.38
N CYS A 11 47.63 -1.26 16.20
CA CYS A 11 46.39 -1.65 15.52
C CYS A 11 45.23 -2.20 16.39
N GLU A 12 44.20 -1.39 16.58
CA GLU A 12 42.85 -1.87 16.88
C GLU A 12 42.26 -2.50 15.62
N GLU A 13 41.97 -3.81 15.67
CA GLU A 13 41.20 -4.53 14.65
C GLU A 13 39.77 -3.99 14.63
N HIS A 14 39.48 -3.17 13.63
CA HIS A 14 38.13 -2.74 13.31
C HIS A 14 37.30 -3.95 12.85
N HIS A 15 36.24 -4.22 13.60
CA HIS A 15 35.18 -5.16 13.28
C HIS A 15 34.54 -4.87 11.91
N HIS A 16 34.95 -5.60 10.88
CA HIS A 16 34.22 -5.68 9.63
C HIS A 16 33.26 -6.89 9.68
N HIS A 17 32.09 -6.68 10.29
CA HIS A 17 30.94 -7.53 10.03
C HIS A 17 30.53 -7.32 8.57
N HIS A 18 31.06 -8.15 7.67
CA HIS A 18 30.53 -8.31 6.32
C HIS A 18 29.19 -9.07 6.41
N HIS A 19 28.13 -8.35 6.78
CA HIS A 19 26.77 -8.75 6.42
C HIS A 19 26.59 -8.43 4.93
N CYS A 20 27.06 -9.33 4.07
CA CYS A 20 26.60 -9.38 2.68
C CYS A 20 25.21 -10.03 2.69
N ASP A 21 24.21 -9.24 3.06
CA ASP A 21 22.80 -9.57 2.86
C ASP A 21 22.24 -8.59 1.82
N GLU A 22 22.87 -8.60 0.65
CA GLU A 22 22.39 -7.90 -0.55
C GLU A 22 21.89 -8.97 -1.53
N THR A 23 20.74 -9.57 -1.23
CA THR A 23 19.82 -9.87 -2.32
C THR A 23 19.21 -8.54 -2.75
N GLU A 24 19.97 -7.74 -3.49
CA GLU A 24 19.42 -6.70 -4.35
C GLU A 24 18.56 -7.42 -5.40
N GLU A 25 17.33 -7.75 -5.03
CA GLU A 25 16.28 -8.05 -6.00
C GLU A 25 16.10 -6.77 -6.82
N GLY A 26 16.73 -6.74 -7.98
CA GLY A 26 16.77 -5.59 -8.88
C GLY A 26 15.37 -5.07 -9.20
N LEU A 27 14.94 -4.07 -8.44
CA LEU A 27 13.83 -3.19 -8.75
C LEU A 27 14.34 -2.24 -9.83
N TYR A 28 14.17 -2.63 -11.09
CA TYR A 28 14.50 -1.78 -12.22
C TYR A 28 13.37 -0.77 -12.42
N GLY A 29 13.59 0.45 -11.92
CA GLY A 29 12.99 1.64 -12.52
C GLY A 29 14.10 2.39 -13.23
N GLU A 30 13.98 2.60 -14.54
CA GLU A 30 14.93 3.45 -15.26
C GLU A 30 14.86 4.88 -14.68
N LEU A 31 15.99 5.60 -14.62
CA LEU A 31 16.07 6.97 -14.08
C LEU A 31 15.08 7.98 -14.70
N ASN A 32 14.46 7.63 -15.83
CA ASN A 32 13.47 8.44 -16.56
C ASN A 32 12.07 7.83 -16.58
N GLU A 33 11.80 6.82 -15.75
CA GLU A 33 10.51 6.15 -15.74
C GLU A 33 9.41 7.07 -15.19
N VAL A 34 8.36 7.26 -15.99
CA VAL A 34 7.17 8.02 -15.60
C VAL A 34 6.18 7.05 -14.93
N PRO A 35 5.70 7.32 -13.71
CA PRO A 35 4.75 6.45 -13.06
C PRO A 35 3.40 6.49 -13.78
N ALA A 36 2.74 5.34 -13.88
CA ALA A 36 1.32 5.30 -14.14
C ALA A 36 0.57 5.86 -12.92
N VAL A 37 -0.37 6.78 -13.18
CA VAL A 37 -1.19 7.41 -12.14
C VAL A 37 -2.65 7.21 -12.50
N PHE A 38 -3.41 6.61 -11.59
CA PHE A 38 -4.85 6.44 -11.75
C PHE A 38 -5.57 6.90 -10.49
N SER A 39 -6.61 7.71 -10.66
CA SER A 39 -7.50 8.14 -9.59
C SER A 39 -8.95 7.91 -9.99
N TYR A 40 -9.77 7.51 -9.03
CA TYR A 40 -11.16 7.18 -9.28
C TYR A 40 -12.02 7.52 -8.06
N THR A 41 -13.24 7.98 -8.31
CA THR A 41 -14.21 8.27 -7.26
C THR A 41 -15.59 7.84 -7.74
N GLU A 42 -16.26 7.01 -6.95
CA GLU A 42 -17.58 6.48 -7.31
C GLU A 42 -18.38 6.18 -6.05
N SER A 43 -19.70 6.32 -6.16
CA SER A 43 -20.65 5.93 -5.12
C SER A 43 -21.34 4.63 -5.50
N PHE A 44 -21.43 3.71 -4.55
CA PHE A 44 -22.02 2.39 -4.72
C PHE A 44 -23.21 2.23 -3.78
N GLU A 45 -24.34 1.79 -4.33
CA GLU A 45 -25.45 1.24 -3.55
C GLU A 45 -25.26 -0.28 -3.43
N LEU A 46 -25.03 -0.76 -2.22
CA LEU A 46 -24.92 -2.18 -1.90
C LEU A 46 -26.33 -2.77 -1.88
N LYS A 47 -26.57 -3.85 -2.65
CA LYS A 47 -27.85 -4.56 -2.62
C LYS A 47 -28.05 -5.30 -1.31
N LYS A 48 -26.96 -5.87 -0.79
CA LYS A 48 -26.90 -6.48 0.53
C LYS A 48 -26.17 -5.53 1.47
N GLU A 49 -26.87 -5.09 2.51
CA GLU A 49 -26.26 -4.22 3.51
C GLU A 49 -25.06 -4.94 4.17
N ALA A 50 -24.01 -4.18 4.46
CA ALA A 50 -22.74 -4.72 4.93
C ALA A 50 -22.39 -4.16 6.32
N LYS A 51 -21.79 -5.01 7.15
CA LYS A 51 -21.18 -4.57 8.40
C LYS A 51 -19.84 -3.86 8.10
N ALA A 52 -19.52 -2.87 8.93
CA ALA A 52 -18.32 -2.05 8.78
C ALA A 52 -17.01 -2.85 8.77
N ASP A 53 -16.93 -3.88 9.61
CA ASP A 53 -15.79 -4.81 9.68
C ASP A 53 -15.60 -5.57 8.36
N LYS A 54 -16.70 -6.01 7.72
CA LYS A 54 -16.66 -6.71 6.42
C LYS A 54 -16.22 -5.81 5.28
N LEU A 55 -16.71 -4.58 5.23
CA LEU A 55 -16.21 -3.61 4.26
C LEU A 55 -14.72 -3.30 4.49
N GLN A 56 -14.31 -3.11 5.74
CA GLN A 56 -12.91 -2.91 6.09
C GLN A 56 -12.03 -4.06 5.62
N GLU A 57 -12.42 -5.31 5.90
CA GLU A 57 -11.72 -6.52 5.43
C GLU A 57 -11.58 -6.51 3.89
N SER A 58 -12.68 -6.25 3.16
CA SER A 58 -12.67 -6.20 1.69
C SER A 58 -11.70 -5.14 1.14
N PHE A 59 -11.68 -3.93 1.68
CA PHE A 59 -10.79 -2.88 1.18
C PHE A 59 -9.32 -3.05 1.60
N VAL A 60 -9.05 -3.73 2.71
CA VAL A 60 -7.69 -4.19 3.05
C VAL A 60 -7.23 -5.24 2.05
N HIS A 61 -8.08 -6.24 1.78
CA HIS A 61 -7.77 -7.29 0.81
C HIS A 61 -7.59 -6.74 -0.61
N TRP A 62 -8.39 -5.74 -1.00
CA TRP A 62 -8.21 -4.99 -2.25
C TRP A 62 -6.80 -4.42 -2.39
N ILE A 63 -6.33 -3.65 -1.37
CA ILE A 63 -4.98 -3.08 -1.36
C ILE A 63 -3.90 -4.17 -1.38
N GLU A 64 -4.08 -5.26 -0.62
CA GLU A 64 -3.17 -6.40 -0.63
C GLU A 64 -3.06 -7.03 -2.01
N SER A 65 -4.19 -7.17 -2.71
CA SER A 65 -4.24 -7.76 -4.04
C SER A 65 -3.50 -6.90 -5.08
N LEU A 66 -3.54 -5.57 -4.96
CA LEU A 66 -2.78 -4.64 -5.81
C LEU A 66 -1.30 -4.64 -5.47
N ARG A 67 -0.97 -4.72 -4.17
CA ARG A 67 0.40 -4.88 -3.70
C ARG A 67 1.02 -6.16 -4.25
N LYS A 68 0.31 -7.29 -4.14
CA LYS A 68 0.74 -8.58 -4.67
C LYS A 68 0.94 -8.53 -6.18
N TRP A 69 -0.03 -7.99 -6.92
CA TRP A 69 0.11 -7.79 -8.37
C TRP A 69 1.36 -6.97 -8.73
N SER A 70 1.64 -5.89 -7.99
CA SER A 70 2.81 -5.05 -8.25
C SER A 70 4.11 -5.85 -8.04
N ILE A 71 4.23 -6.60 -6.95
CA ILE A 71 5.40 -7.43 -6.64
C ILE A 71 5.60 -8.52 -7.69
N GLU A 72 4.54 -9.25 -8.05
CA GLU A 72 4.59 -10.34 -9.04
C GLU A 72 5.03 -9.87 -10.43
N ASN A 73 4.70 -8.62 -10.79
CA ASN A 73 5.10 -8.01 -12.06
C ASN A 73 6.38 -7.17 -11.95
N LYS A 74 7.08 -7.21 -10.81
CA LYS A 74 8.29 -6.41 -10.53
C LYS A 74 8.09 -4.90 -10.69
N HIS A 75 6.87 -4.43 -10.48
CA HIS A 75 6.53 -3.01 -10.44
C HIS A 75 6.92 -2.39 -9.10
N PHE A 76 7.16 -1.08 -9.09
CA PHE A 76 7.41 -0.33 -7.87
C PHE A 76 6.19 0.51 -7.48
N ILE A 77 5.71 0.37 -6.24
CA ILE A 77 4.56 1.14 -5.75
C ILE A 77 5.04 2.48 -5.21
N GLY A 78 4.68 3.56 -5.91
CA GLY A 78 4.78 4.91 -5.36
C GLY A 78 3.80 5.10 -4.20
N HIS A 79 2.51 4.93 -4.48
CA HIS A 79 1.45 5.02 -3.47
C HIS A 79 0.16 4.40 -3.98
N ILE A 80 -0.48 3.54 -3.18
CA ILE A 80 -1.87 3.12 -3.39
C ILE A 80 -2.65 3.54 -2.15
N LYS A 81 -3.76 4.26 -2.32
CA LYS A 81 -4.62 4.71 -1.24
C LYS A 81 -6.09 4.58 -1.62
N ILE A 82 -6.91 4.25 -0.65
CA ILE A 82 -8.36 4.24 -0.75
C ILE A 82 -8.96 4.90 0.49
N PHE A 83 -9.94 5.74 0.26
CA PHE A 83 -10.78 6.34 1.27
C PHE A 83 -12.23 5.96 0.98
N VAL A 84 -12.89 5.33 1.96
CA VAL A 84 -14.27 4.89 1.85
C VAL A 84 -15.06 5.56 2.96
N LYS A 85 -16.18 6.15 2.60
CA LYS A 85 -17.11 6.70 3.58
C LYS A 85 -18.54 6.30 3.26
N ASP A 86 -19.37 6.18 4.29
CA ASP A 86 -20.82 6.16 4.13
C ASP A 86 -21.41 7.55 4.46
N GLU A 87 -22.74 7.65 4.44
CA GLU A 87 -23.44 8.91 4.77
C GLU A 87 -23.57 9.17 6.28
N LYS A 88 -23.31 8.16 7.10
CA LYS A 88 -23.41 8.23 8.56
C LYS A 88 -22.00 8.38 9.14
N ASP A 89 -21.47 7.32 9.74
CA ASP A 89 -20.28 7.40 10.60
C ASP A 89 -19.11 6.51 10.15
N PHE A 90 -19.27 5.71 9.09
CA PHE A 90 -18.22 4.82 8.61
C PHE A 90 -17.23 5.61 7.76
N ASN A 91 -15.98 5.70 8.23
CA ASN A 91 -14.87 6.28 7.48
C ASN A 91 -13.65 5.37 7.56
N LEU A 92 -13.16 4.97 6.40
CA LEU A 92 -12.04 4.06 6.24
C LEU A 92 -10.97 4.72 5.36
N TRP A 93 -9.73 4.65 5.81
CA TRP A 93 -8.55 5.03 5.04
C TRP A 93 -7.55 3.89 5.05
N VAL A 94 -7.18 3.40 3.87
CA VAL A 94 -6.15 2.37 3.71
C VAL A 94 -5.13 2.85 2.70
N ALA A 95 -3.84 2.68 2.99
CA ALA A 95 -2.78 3.10 2.09
C ALA A 95 -1.52 2.22 2.18
N THR A 96 -0.76 2.11 1.09
CA THR A 96 0.53 1.41 1.04
C THR A 96 1.50 2.08 0.07
N THR A 97 2.78 1.98 0.39
CA THR A 97 3.92 2.30 -0.49
C THR A 97 4.68 1.03 -0.86
N GLY A 98 4.00 -0.12 -0.91
CA GLY A 98 4.58 -1.44 -1.19
C GLY A 98 5.19 -2.16 0.02
N LYS A 99 5.71 -1.45 1.02
CA LYS A 99 6.34 -2.07 2.20
C LYS A 99 5.34 -2.56 3.25
N LYS A 100 4.44 -1.68 3.70
CA LYS A 100 3.45 -1.95 4.74
C LYS A 100 2.12 -1.31 4.37
N ILE A 101 1.03 -1.94 4.81
CA ILE A 101 -0.32 -1.39 4.69
C ILE A 101 -0.63 -0.62 5.96
N ASN A 102 -1.05 0.63 5.80
CA ASN A 102 -1.50 1.50 6.88
C ASN A 102 -3.02 1.58 6.80
N LEU A 103 -3.68 1.24 7.90
CA LEU A 103 -5.13 1.25 8.04
C LEU A 103 -5.50 2.26 9.13
N LYS A 104 -6.47 3.13 8.83
CA LYS A 104 -7.13 4.00 9.80
C LYS A 104 -8.62 3.89 9.60
N THR A 105 -9.34 3.62 10.68
CA THR A 105 -10.79 3.56 10.71
C THR A 105 -11.29 4.56 11.72
N PHE A 106 -12.30 5.33 11.33
CA PHE A 106 -13.02 6.23 12.19
C PHE A 106 -14.48 5.83 12.11
N SER A 107 -15.00 5.30 13.21
CA SER A 107 -16.40 5.00 13.38
C SER A 107 -16.73 5.19 14.85
N GLU A 108 -17.68 6.08 15.11
CA GLU A 108 -18.21 6.30 16.47
C GLU A 108 -19.29 5.26 16.80
N ASN A 109 -19.79 4.54 15.79
CA ASN A 109 -20.90 3.61 15.94
C ASN A 109 -20.82 2.47 14.92
N ASN A 110 -20.49 1.25 15.35
CA ASN A 110 -20.29 0.10 14.46
C ASN A 110 -21.55 -0.79 14.30
N ASP A 111 -22.68 -0.38 14.89
CA ASP A 111 -23.83 -1.28 15.08
C ASP A 111 -24.93 -1.12 14.01
N TYR A 112 -24.66 -0.39 12.93
CA TYR A 112 -25.61 -0.23 11.82
C TYR A 112 -25.08 -0.89 10.54
N ASP A 113 -26.03 -1.26 9.68
CA ASP A 113 -25.73 -1.83 8.37
C ASP A 113 -25.55 -0.72 7.33
N ILE A 114 -24.48 -0.84 6.55
CA ILE A 114 -24.07 0.15 5.54
C ILE A 114 -24.68 -0.26 4.20
N LYS A 115 -25.41 0.66 3.59
CA LYS A 115 -26.05 0.46 2.28
C LYS A 115 -25.39 1.26 1.16
N ASN A 116 -24.95 2.48 1.44
CA ASN A 116 -24.32 3.35 0.44
C ASN A 116 -22.90 3.67 0.87
N ILE A 117 -21.96 3.56 -0.06
CA ILE A 117 -20.56 3.95 0.17
C ILE A 117 -20.07 4.84 -0.96
N THR A 118 -19.16 5.76 -0.65
CA THR A 118 -18.38 6.50 -1.63
C THR A 118 -16.93 6.09 -1.50
N VAL A 119 -16.36 5.56 -2.58
CA VAL A 119 -14.97 5.15 -2.67
C VAL A 119 -14.19 6.23 -3.40
N ASN A 120 -13.09 6.67 -2.82
CA ASN A 120 -12.10 7.56 -3.45
C ASN A 120 -10.76 6.84 -3.43
N MET A 121 -10.16 6.59 -4.59
CA MET A 121 -8.91 5.86 -4.66
C MET A 121 -7.88 6.54 -5.56
N THR A 122 -6.62 6.21 -5.32
CA THR A 122 -5.49 6.64 -6.13
C THR A 122 -4.43 5.55 -6.10
N ALA A 123 -3.89 5.21 -7.27
CA ALA A 123 -2.76 4.32 -7.44
C ALA A 123 -1.68 5.01 -8.27
N ILE A 124 -0.44 4.94 -7.80
CA ILE A 124 0.77 5.45 -8.44
C ILE A 124 1.76 4.29 -8.47
N VAL A 125 2.06 3.77 -9.66
CA VAL A 125 2.86 2.57 -9.86
C VAL A 125 3.84 2.79 -11.01
N PHE A 126 5.10 2.45 -10.80
CA PHE A 126 6.17 2.45 -11.79
C PHE A 126 6.31 1.03 -12.36
N GLY A 127 6.73 0.90 -13.62
CA GLY A 127 6.83 -0.39 -14.33
C GLY A 127 5.61 -0.75 -15.17
N THR A 128 4.59 0.11 -15.23
CA THR A 128 3.31 -0.15 -15.93
C THR A 128 2.78 1.10 -16.62
N ASP A 129 1.78 0.94 -17.48
CA ASP A 129 1.06 2.04 -18.12
C ASP A 129 -0.29 2.33 -17.42
N GLU A 130 -0.87 3.50 -17.70
CA GLU A 130 -2.13 3.96 -17.08
C GLU A 130 -3.33 3.05 -17.40
N GLU A 131 -3.42 2.52 -18.62
CA GLU A 131 -4.56 1.68 -19.04
C GLU A 131 -4.55 0.35 -18.31
N THR A 132 -3.37 -0.29 -18.22
CA THR A 132 -3.14 -1.51 -17.44
C THR A 132 -3.43 -1.27 -15.97
N LEU A 133 -2.90 -0.19 -15.39
CA LEU A 133 -3.14 0.15 -13.99
C LEU A 133 -4.64 0.35 -13.72
N LYS A 134 -5.32 1.14 -14.54
CA LYS A 134 -6.77 1.38 -14.44
C LYS A 134 -7.56 0.07 -14.50
N SER A 135 -7.26 -0.78 -15.48
CA SER A 135 -7.94 -2.07 -15.68
C SER A 135 -7.80 -2.97 -14.45
N VAL A 136 -6.59 -3.12 -13.92
CA VAL A 136 -6.30 -3.96 -12.75
C VAL A 136 -6.95 -3.41 -11.49
N VAL A 137 -6.86 -2.10 -11.26
CA VAL A 137 -7.45 -1.41 -10.10
C VAL A 137 -8.96 -1.60 -10.05
N LEU A 138 -9.64 -1.35 -11.18
CA LEU A 138 -11.10 -1.46 -11.26
C LEU A 138 -11.57 -2.92 -11.20
N LYS A 139 -10.94 -3.83 -11.95
CA LYS A 139 -11.28 -5.26 -11.91
C LYS A 139 -11.21 -5.81 -10.49
N LYS A 140 -10.15 -5.49 -9.75
CA LYS A 140 -9.99 -5.94 -8.36
C LYS A 140 -11.01 -5.30 -7.43
N LEU A 141 -11.40 -4.04 -7.67
CA LEU A 141 -12.47 -3.41 -6.89
C LEU A 141 -13.80 -4.12 -7.11
N ASP A 142 -14.13 -4.43 -8.37
CA ASP A 142 -15.37 -5.14 -8.72
C ASP A 142 -15.41 -6.53 -8.07
N GLU A 143 -14.28 -7.26 -8.06
CA GLU A 143 -14.15 -8.56 -7.40
C GLU A 143 -14.47 -8.48 -5.89
N GLU A 144 -13.98 -7.44 -5.19
CA GLU A 144 -14.23 -7.24 -3.76
C GLU A 144 -15.68 -6.83 -3.46
N LEU A 145 -16.30 -6.05 -4.36
CA LEU A 145 -17.65 -5.55 -4.17
C LEU A 145 -18.74 -6.52 -4.64
N LEU A 146 -18.37 -7.55 -5.42
CA LEU A 146 -19.30 -8.50 -6.03
C LEU A 146 -20.24 -9.17 -5.02
N CYS A 147 -19.74 -9.48 -3.81
CA CYS A 147 -20.53 -10.10 -2.73
C CYS A 147 -21.62 -9.20 -2.14
N TYR A 148 -21.54 -7.89 -2.39
CA TYR A 148 -22.50 -6.89 -1.89
C TYR A 148 -23.42 -6.36 -3.00
N MET A 149 -23.03 -6.53 -4.27
CA MET A 149 -23.76 -6.03 -5.44
C MET A 149 -24.68 -7.05 -6.10
N ASN A 150 -24.63 -8.32 -5.69
CA ASN A 150 -25.48 -9.40 -6.23
C ASN A 150 -26.73 -9.66 -5.38
#